data_AF-A0A175A8S8-F1
#
_entry.id   AF-A0A175A8S8-F1
#
_cell.length_a   1.000
_cell.length_b   1.000
_cell.length_c   1.000
_cell.angle_alpha   90.00
_cell.angle_beta   90.00
_cell.angle_gamma   90.00
#
_symmetry.space_group_name_H-M   'P 1'
#
loop_
_entity.id
_entity.type
_entity.pdbx_description
1 polymer ?
#
loop_
_entity_poly.entity_id
_entity_poly.type
_entity_poly.pdbx_seq_one_letter_code
_entity_poly.pdbx_strand_id
1 'polypeptide(L)'
;MNKKKICLLIGAVLIIILIILLRPRHIKVSLSDTDDLSVVREGSEISLTQNEKNQLIDIIEDITVMPWLYPQSTGWTYRIFTDNRTNNIIILNNKVTINNITYRPFGKSAANVIDYLDNIYNKSLVTINIANADSITVTNQSNHKTAVFDGNKLKDLTDALAFTPSHPVTFYNDADSYVQYVLNIQYKDGSSEELSIVKCPAILYKNQYLSVDLYALELIQEEVGN
;
A
#
# COMPACT_ATOMS: atom_id res chain seq x y z
N MET A 1 48.26 -22.43 -36.56
CA MET A 1 48.11 -22.20 -35.10
C MET A 1 47.81 -23.53 -34.41
N ASN A 2 48.40 -23.83 -33.24
CA ASN A 2 48.24 -25.13 -32.57
C ASN A 2 46.82 -25.25 -31.96
N LYS A 3 46.12 -26.38 -32.19
CA LYS A 3 44.72 -26.62 -31.78
C LYS A 3 44.46 -26.27 -30.31
N LYS A 4 45.38 -26.63 -29.40
CA LYS A 4 45.27 -26.30 -27.96
C LYS A 4 45.15 -24.79 -27.69
N LYS A 5 45.85 -23.94 -28.44
CA LYS A 5 45.76 -22.47 -28.30
C LYS A 5 44.42 -21.91 -28.81
N ILE A 6 43.81 -22.56 -29.81
CA ILE A 6 42.51 -22.15 -30.36
C ILE A 6 41.40 -22.41 -29.35
N CYS A 7 41.36 -23.60 -28.74
CA CYS A 7 40.38 -23.92 -27.69
C CYS A 7 40.49 -22.97 -26.48
N LEU A 8 41.72 -22.60 -26.10
CA LEU A 8 41.96 -21.68 -24.98
C LEU A 8 41.45 -20.26 -25.27
N LEU A 9 41.65 -19.75 -26.50
CA LEU A 9 41.08 -18.48 -26.95
C LEU A 9 39.55 -18.50 -26.97
N ILE A 10 38.93 -19.57 -27.50
CA ILE A 10 37.47 -19.71 -27.53
C ILE A 10 36.90 -19.75 -26.10
N GLY A 11 37.52 -20.50 -25.19
CA GLY A 11 37.13 -20.54 -23.78
C GLY A 11 37.23 -19.18 -23.10
N ALA A 12 38.32 -18.43 -23.33
CA ALA A 12 38.48 -17.07 -22.80
C ALA A 12 37.40 -16.10 -23.33
N VAL A 13 37.08 -16.15 -24.63
CA VAL A 13 36.03 -15.32 -25.23
C VAL A 13 34.65 -15.66 -24.66
N LEU A 14 34.32 -16.94 -24.48
CA LEU A 14 33.07 -17.36 -23.84
C LEU A 14 32.96 -16.88 -22.38
N ILE A 15 34.05 -16.92 -21.62
CA ILE A 15 34.10 -16.40 -20.24
C ILE A 15 33.90 -14.87 -20.23
N ILE A 16 34.53 -14.13 -21.14
CA ILE A 16 34.36 -12.67 -21.26
C ILE A 16 32.90 -12.32 -21.60
N ILE A 17 32.28 -13.02 -22.56
CA ILE A 17 30.86 -12.85 -22.90
C ILE A 17 29.97 -13.14 -21.69
N LEU A 18 30.24 -14.23 -20.96
CA LEU A 18 29.48 -14.59 -19.76
C LEU A 18 29.59 -13.53 -18.65
N ILE A 19 30.77 -12.92 -18.45
CA ILE A 19 30.97 -11.82 -17.49
C ILE A 19 30.18 -10.56 -17.91
N ILE A 20 30.13 -10.24 -19.20
CA ILE A 20 29.36 -9.11 -19.73
C ILE A 20 27.84 -9.34 -19.61
N LEU A 21 27.39 -10.59 -19.70
CA LEU A 21 25.99 -10.99 -19.48
C LEU A 21 25.61 -11.08 -17.99
N LEU A 22 26.55 -11.42 -17.10
CA LEU A 22 26.34 -11.46 -15.65
C LEU A 22 26.30 -10.06 -15.01
N ARG A 23 26.81 -9.02 -15.67
CA ARG A 23 26.93 -7.67 -15.10
C ARG A 23 25.56 -7.05 -14.79
N PRO A 24 25.35 -6.52 -13.57
CA PRO A 24 24.16 -5.74 -13.24
C PRO A 24 24.01 -4.50 -14.14
N ARG A 25 22.78 -4.00 -14.28
CA ARG A 25 22.44 -2.84 -15.11
C ARG A 25 21.40 -1.98 -14.40
N HIS A 26 21.56 -0.66 -14.44
CA HIS A 26 20.46 0.26 -14.18
C HIS A 26 19.47 0.14 -15.34
N ILE A 27 18.18 0.03 -15.03
CA ILE A 27 17.11 0.18 -16.03
C ILE A 27 16.55 1.58 -15.83
N LYS A 28 16.73 2.45 -16.82
CA LYS A 28 16.04 3.74 -16.83
C LYS A 28 14.53 3.49 -16.94
N VAL A 29 13.81 3.84 -15.89
CA VAL A 29 12.34 3.94 -15.93
C VAL A 29 12.02 5.43 -15.92
N SER A 30 11.61 5.96 -17.08
CA SER A 30 11.28 7.38 -17.20
C SER A 30 9.98 7.68 -16.46
N LEU A 31 10.07 7.96 -15.17
CA LEU A 31 8.96 8.49 -14.36
C LEU A 31 8.95 10.01 -14.49
N SER A 32 8.69 10.50 -15.71
CA SER A 32 8.89 11.92 -16.06
C SER A 32 7.81 12.86 -15.55
N ASP A 33 6.68 12.34 -15.09
CA ASP A 33 5.62 13.13 -14.47
C ASP A 33 5.42 12.71 -13.01
N THR A 34 5.47 13.71 -12.14
CA THR A 34 5.25 13.59 -10.70
C THR A 34 3.78 13.55 -10.35
N ASP A 35 2.92 14.21 -11.12
CA ASP A 35 1.58 14.54 -10.65
C ASP A 35 0.66 13.33 -10.78
N ASP A 36 0.84 12.55 -11.85
CA ASP A 36 0.14 11.27 -12.12
C ASP A 36 0.79 10.04 -11.43
N LEU A 37 1.88 10.21 -10.67
CA LEU A 37 2.52 9.12 -9.93
C LEU A 37 1.60 8.62 -8.80
N SER A 38 1.13 7.38 -8.95
CA SER A 38 0.22 6.70 -8.01
C SER A 38 0.82 5.38 -7.50
N VAL A 39 0.61 5.07 -6.22
CA VAL A 39 1.18 3.89 -5.56
C VAL A 39 0.09 3.11 -4.82
N VAL A 40 -0.02 1.82 -5.06
CA VAL A 40 -1.04 0.95 -4.44
C VAL A 40 -0.37 -0.18 -3.67
N ARG A 41 -0.86 -0.46 -2.46
CA ARG A 41 -0.50 -1.62 -1.62
C ARG A 41 -1.77 -2.38 -1.25
N GLU A 42 -1.77 -3.69 -1.47
CA GLU A 42 -2.84 -4.65 -1.08
C GLU A 42 -4.26 -4.40 -1.63
N GLY A 43 -4.56 -3.21 -2.16
CA GLY A 43 -5.82 -2.80 -2.77
C GLY A 43 -6.01 -1.28 -2.73
N SER A 44 -5.45 -0.64 -1.70
CA SER A 44 -5.58 0.79 -1.41
C SER A 44 -4.44 1.61 -2.04
N GLU A 45 -4.76 2.81 -2.52
CA GLU A 45 -3.77 3.80 -2.92
C GLU A 45 -3.13 4.47 -1.68
N ILE A 46 -1.83 4.77 -1.76
CA ILE A 46 -1.06 5.47 -0.75
C ILE A 46 -0.92 6.92 -1.21
N SER A 47 -1.54 7.84 -0.48
CA SER A 47 -1.34 9.28 -0.68
C SER A 47 0.12 9.66 -0.40
N LEU A 48 0.76 10.33 -1.37
CA LEU A 48 2.14 10.81 -1.29
C LEU A 48 2.16 12.33 -1.47
N THR A 49 2.92 13.04 -0.61
CA THR A 49 3.21 14.46 -0.87
C THR A 49 4.17 14.61 -2.05
N GLN A 50 4.20 15.79 -2.69
CA GLN A 50 5.06 16.02 -3.85
C GLN A 50 6.55 15.74 -3.57
N ASN A 51 7.04 16.09 -2.38
CA ASN A 51 8.41 15.79 -1.97
C ASN A 51 8.64 14.27 -1.86
N GLU A 52 7.66 13.53 -1.33
CA GLU A 52 7.75 12.07 -1.20
C GLU A 52 7.68 11.36 -2.55
N LYS A 53 6.91 11.89 -3.50
CA LYS A 53 6.87 11.44 -4.89
C LYS A 53 8.22 11.66 -5.60
N ASN A 54 8.83 12.83 -5.46
CA ASN A 54 10.14 13.13 -6.04
C ASN A 54 11.21 12.15 -5.53
N GLN A 55 11.27 11.96 -4.20
CA GLN A 55 12.21 11.02 -3.58
C GLN A 55 11.92 9.56 -3.97
N LEU A 56 10.65 9.18 -4.18
CA LEU A 56 10.30 7.87 -4.71
C LEU A 56 10.83 7.66 -6.14
N ILE A 57 10.73 8.68 -7.00
CA ILE A 57 11.29 8.65 -8.37
C ILE A 57 12.81 8.48 -8.32
N ASP A 58 13.53 9.25 -7.51
CA ASP A 58 15.00 9.15 -7.35
C ASP A 58 15.43 7.72 -6.97
N ILE A 59 14.75 7.10 -5.98
CA ILE A 59 15.06 5.73 -5.52
C ILE A 59 14.70 4.69 -6.61
N ILE A 60 13.70 4.95 -7.43
CA ILE A 60 13.31 4.08 -8.55
C ILE A 60 14.28 4.18 -9.74
N GLU A 61 14.77 5.38 -10.10
CA GLU A 61 15.74 5.52 -11.20
C GLU A 61 17.09 4.86 -10.88
N ASP A 62 17.48 4.74 -9.60
CA ASP A 62 18.66 3.98 -9.17
C ASP A 62 18.45 2.45 -9.15
N ILE A 63 17.27 1.92 -9.55
CA ILE A 63 17.03 0.48 -9.54
C ILE A 63 17.98 -0.26 -10.50
N THR A 64 19.04 -0.79 -9.91
CA THR A 64 19.95 -1.74 -10.52
C THR A 64 19.36 -3.14 -10.44
N VAL A 65 19.32 -3.85 -11.57
CA VAL A 65 18.87 -5.25 -11.66
C VAL A 65 19.92 -6.14 -12.31
N MET A 66 19.75 -7.46 -12.16
CA MET A 66 20.44 -8.44 -12.98
C MET A 66 19.67 -8.64 -14.30
N PRO A 67 20.34 -8.72 -15.48
CA PRO A 67 19.69 -8.74 -16.79
C PRO A 67 19.04 -10.08 -17.18
N TRP A 68 18.75 -10.95 -16.21
CA TRP A 68 18.18 -12.27 -16.42
C TRP A 68 16.66 -12.18 -16.27
N LEU A 69 15.92 -12.62 -17.29
CA LEU A 69 14.47 -12.75 -17.22
C LEU A 69 14.10 -13.73 -16.10
N TYR A 70 13.45 -13.23 -15.06
CA TYR A 70 12.87 -14.08 -14.02
C TYR A 70 11.46 -14.51 -14.44
N PRO A 71 11.00 -15.72 -14.06
CA PRO A 71 9.59 -16.07 -14.22
C PRO A 71 8.71 -15.02 -13.52
N GLN A 72 7.73 -14.50 -14.28
CA GLN A 72 6.74 -13.55 -13.78
C GLN A 72 6.15 -14.06 -12.47
N SER A 73 6.00 -13.16 -11.51
CA SER A 73 5.41 -13.52 -10.22
C SER A 73 3.91 -13.32 -10.23
N THR A 74 3.19 -14.30 -9.72
CA THR A 74 1.88 -14.07 -9.13
C THR A 74 2.05 -13.30 -7.81
N GLY A 75 1.11 -12.39 -7.53
CA GLY A 75 1.18 -11.49 -6.36
C GLY A 75 2.00 -10.21 -6.59
N TRP A 76 1.83 -9.26 -5.67
CA TRP A 76 2.50 -7.96 -5.63
C TRP A 76 2.46 -7.43 -4.19
N THR A 77 3.48 -6.68 -3.76
CA THR A 77 3.47 -5.94 -2.49
C THR A 77 3.08 -4.50 -2.75
N TYR A 78 3.78 -3.86 -3.69
CA TYR A 78 3.49 -2.52 -4.18
C TYR A 78 3.34 -2.53 -5.71
N ARG A 79 2.43 -1.69 -6.21
CA ARG A 79 2.34 -1.31 -7.62
C ARG A 79 2.51 0.21 -7.72
N ILE A 80 3.48 0.66 -8.50
CA ILE A 80 3.64 2.08 -8.86
C ILE A 80 3.21 2.23 -10.32
N PHE A 81 2.40 3.26 -10.60
CA PHE A 81 1.85 3.58 -11.90
C PHE A 81 2.23 5.00 -12.33
N THR A 82 2.37 5.21 -13.63
CA THR A 82 2.39 6.52 -14.31
C THR A 82 1.48 6.47 -15.54
N ASP A 83 1.44 7.59 -16.28
CA ASP A 83 0.93 7.71 -17.65
C ASP A 83 -0.57 7.43 -17.77
N ASN A 84 -0.89 6.15 -17.79
CA ASN A 84 -2.10 5.55 -18.34
C ASN A 84 -2.31 4.14 -17.73
N ARG A 85 -1.78 3.88 -16.52
CA ARG A 85 -1.67 2.53 -15.91
C ARG A 85 -1.00 1.48 -16.84
N THR A 86 -0.15 1.97 -17.75
CA THR A 86 0.50 1.20 -18.81
C THR A 86 1.94 0.86 -18.42
N ASN A 87 2.65 1.83 -17.84
CA ASN A 87 3.94 1.63 -17.19
C ASN A 87 3.70 1.20 -15.74
N ASN A 88 3.86 -0.10 -15.49
CA ASN A 88 3.56 -0.72 -14.19
C ASN A 88 4.86 -1.23 -13.56
N ILE A 89 5.34 -0.53 -12.53
CA ILE A 89 6.41 -1.08 -11.67
C ILE A 89 5.75 -1.92 -10.59
N ILE A 90 5.93 -3.23 -10.66
CA ILE A 90 5.39 -4.16 -9.67
C ILE A 90 6.55 -4.64 -8.81
N ILE A 91 6.55 -4.23 -7.54
CA ILE A 91 7.52 -4.68 -6.55
C ILE A 91 6.87 -5.77 -5.71
N LEU A 92 7.50 -6.94 -5.71
CA LEU A 92 7.14 -8.08 -4.87
C LEU A 92 8.44 -8.64 -4.31
N ASN A 93 8.53 -8.80 -2.99
CA ASN A 93 9.58 -9.52 -2.26
C ASN A 93 10.67 -10.19 -3.13
N ASN A 94 11.81 -9.48 -3.30
CA ASN A 94 12.99 -9.92 -4.08
C ASN A 94 12.81 -10.06 -5.61
N LYS A 95 11.83 -9.36 -6.19
CA LYS A 95 11.61 -9.19 -7.64
C LYS A 95 11.15 -7.75 -7.95
N VAL A 96 11.49 -7.26 -9.14
CA VAL A 96 10.88 -6.04 -9.70
C VAL A 96 10.41 -6.34 -11.12
N THR A 97 9.16 -6.06 -11.43
CA THR A 97 8.66 -6.05 -12.80
C THR A 97 8.63 -4.61 -13.29
N ILE A 98 9.23 -4.35 -14.45
CA ILE A 98 9.22 -3.04 -15.12
C ILE A 98 8.71 -3.30 -16.53
N ASN A 99 7.67 -2.57 -16.96
CA ASN A 99 7.07 -2.68 -18.30
C ASN A 99 6.78 -4.14 -18.71
N ASN A 100 6.14 -4.88 -17.80
CA ASN A 100 5.80 -6.31 -17.88
C ASN A 100 6.97 -7.32 -17.90
N ILE A 101 8.22 -6.86 -17.83
CA ILE A 101 9.41 -7.72 -17.73
C ILE A 101 9.85 -7.85 -16.27
N THR A 102 9.91 -9.07 -15.75
CA THR A 102 10.33 -9.34 -14.36
C THR A 102 11.83 -9.60 -14.26
N TYR A 103 12.49 -8.84 -13.39
CA TYR A 103 13.92 -8.91 -13.11
C TYR A 103 14.19 -9.29 -11.64
N ARG A 104 15.40 -9.81 -11.38
CA ARG A 104 15.97 -9.91 -10.03
C ARG A 104 16.68 -8.58 -9.70
N PRO A 105 16.34 -7.88 -8.61
CA PRO A 105 17.07 -6.69 -8.18
C PRO A 105 18.50 -7.03 -7.75
N PHE A 106 19.42 -6.07 -7.86
CA PHE A 106 20.81 -6.22 -7.45
C PHE A 106 21.07 -5.52 -6.11
N GLY A 107 21.66 -6.25 -5.16
CA GLY A 107 21.92 -5.74 -3.82
C GLY A 107 20.62 -5.37 -3.10
N LYS A 108 20.54 -4.13 -2.62
CA LYS A 108 19.37 -3.57 -1.91
C LYS A 108 18.46 -2.70 -2.77
N SER A 109 18.70 -2.54 -4.08
CA SER A 109 17.99 -1.53 -4.90
C SER A 109 16.46 -1.51 -4.74
N ALA A 110 15.80 -2.66 -4.89
CA ALA A 110 14.35 -2.78 -4.66
C ALA A 110 13.95 -2.79 -3.17
N ALA A 111 14.85 -3.19 -2.27
CA ALA A 111 14.59 -3.15 -0.84
C ALA A 111 14.52 -1.69 -0.35
N ASN A 112 15.36 -0.78 -0.88
CA ASN A 112 15.30 0.64 -0.56
C ASN A 112 13.92 1.25 -0.89
N VAL A 113 13.29 0.84 -2.00
CA VAL A 113 11.93 1.29 -2.37
C VAL A 113 10.89 0.74 -1.39
N ILE A 114 11.01 -0.54 -1.00
CA ILE A 114 10.13 -1.15 0.01
C ILE A 114 10.30 -0.44 1.36
N ASP A 115 11.53 -0.36 1.87
CA ASP A 115 11.88 0.30 3.14
C ASP A 115 11.35 1.75 3.18
N TYR A 116 11.40 2.47 2.06
CA TYR A 116 10.90 3.84 1.92
C TYR A 116 9.35 3.91 1.88
N LEU A 117 8.70 3.06 1.08
CA LEU A 117 7.24 3.00 1.01
C LEU A 117 6.61 2.47 2.31
N ASP A 118 7.26 1.52 3.00
CA ASP A 118 6.88 1.09 4.34
C ASP A 118 7.11 2.22 5.36
N ASN A 119 8.17 3.05 5.22
CA ASN A 119 8.38 4.20 6.10
C ASN A 119 7.25 5.23 5.99
N ILE A 120 6.78 5.51 4.77
CA ILE A 120 5.64 6.40 4.52
C ILE A 120 4.34 5.76 5.02
N TYR A 121 4.07 4.52 4.63
CA TYR A 121 2.88 3.77 5.05
C TYR A 121 2.74 3.72 6.58
N ASN A 122 3.83 3.47 7.31
CA ASN A 122 3.85 3.47 8.77
C ASN A 122 3.79 4.88 9.41
N LYS A 123 4.20 5.94 8.70
CA LYS A 123 3.99 7.34 9.14
C LYS A 123 2.54 7.79 8.97
N SER A 124 1.85 7.27 7.97
CA SER A 124 0.43 7.57 7.66
C SER A 124 -0.56 6.83 8.57
N LEU A 125 -0.09 6.08 9.58
CA LEU A 125 -0.95 5.39 10.55
C LEU A 125 -1.61 6.39 11.51
N VAL A 126 -2.86 6.74 11.23
CA VAL A 126 -3.66 7.61 12.11
C VAL A 126 -4.39 6.76 13.14
N THR A 127 -3.82 6.59 14.34
CA THR A 127 -4.51 5.91 15.45
C THR A 127 -5.71 6.73 15.93
N ILE A 128 -6.92 6.17 15.78
CA ILE A 128 -8.15 6.74 16.35
C ILE A 128 -8.13 6.50 17.86
N ASN A 129 -8.24 7.55 18.68
CA ASN A 129 -8.01 7.47 20.13
C ASN A 129 -9.24 6.97 20.93
N ILE A 130 -9.68 5.73 20.66
CA ILE A 130 -10.86 5.13 21.29
C ILE A 130 -10.59 4.33 22.58
N ALA A 131 -9.33 4.21 23.00
CA ALA A 131 -8.93 3.37 24.14
C ALA A 131 -9.58 3.75 25.49
N ASN A 132 -10.04 5.00 25.63
CA ASN A 132 -10.72 5.51 26.82
C ASN A 132 -12.24 5.68 26.64
N ALA A 133 -12.83 5.09 25.59
CA ALA A 133 -14.28 5.06 25.40
C ALA A 133 -14.98 4.39 26.60
N ASP A 134 -16.15 4.91 26.97
CA ASP A 134 -17.07 4.35 27.95
C ASP A 134 -18.23 3.63 27.26
N SER A 135 -18.70 4.19 26.14
CA SER A 135 -19.61 3.54 25.19
C SER A 135 -19.46 4.14 23.79
N ILE A 136 -19.92 3.41 22.76
CA ILE A 136 -20.06 3.92 21.39
C ILE A 136 -21.52 3.68 20.95
N THR A 137 -22.23 4.76 20.61
CA THR A 137 -23.56 4.66 20.00
C THR A 137 -23.43 4.67 18.49
N VAL A 138 -23.91 3.63 17.81
CA VAL A 138 -23.84 3.49 16.36
C VAL A 138 -25.23 3.68 15.76
N THR A 139 -25.33 4.51 14.72
CA THR A 139 -26.57 4.80 13.99
C THR A 139 -26.40 4.43 12.52
N ASN A 140 -27.21 3.52 11.98
CA ASN A 140 -27.27 3.28 10.53
C ASN A 140 -28.10 4.41 9.87
N GLN A 141 -27.53 5.09 8.88
CA GLN A 141 -28.15 6.23 8.20
C GLN A 141 -29.26 5.84 7.21
N SER A 142 -29.26 4.62 6.68
CA SER A 142 -30.26 4.14 5.72
C SER A 142 -31.58 3.71 6.38
N ASN A 143 -31.48 3.16 7.60
CA ASN A 143 -32.60 2.51 8.29
C ASN A 143 -32.92 3.12 9.67
N HIS A 144 -32.11 4.08 10.13
CA HIS A 144 -32.23 4.82 11.40
C HIS A 144 -32.24 3.96 12.68
N LYS A 145 -31.83 2.70 12.61
CA LYS A 145 -31.57 1.90 13.83
C LYS A 145 -30.36 2.44 14.57
N THR A 146 -30.45 2.37 15.89
CA THR A 146 -29.37 2.70 16.82
C THR A 146 -29.04 1.50 17.70
N ALA A 147 -27.76 1.31 18.01
CA ALA A 147 -27.29 0.35 18.99
C ALA A 147 -26.21 1.00 19.87
N VAL A 148 -26.08 0.54 21.11
CA VAL A 148 -25.04 0.98 22.05
C VAL A 148 -24.08 -0.17 22.28
N PHE A 149 -22.81 0.07 21.99
CA PHE A 149 -21.71 -0.82 22.28
C PHE A 149 -21.14 -0.42 23.65
N ASP A 150 -21.40 -1.24 24.65
CA ASP A 150 -20.86 -1.16 26.00
C ASP A 150 -20.15 -2.47 26.40
N GLY A 151 -19.48 -2.48 27.56
CA GLY A 151 -18.89 -3.68 28.15
C GLY A 151 -18.02 -4.50 27.19
N ASN A 152 -18.40 -5.75 26.95
CA ASN A 152 -17.68 -6.65 26.04
C ASN A 152 -17.84 -6.23 24.57
N LYS A 153 -19.06 -5.81 24.13
CA LYS A 153 -19.30 -5.37 22.74
C LYS A 153 -18.46 -4.15 22.40
N LEU A 154 -18.34 -3.22 23.34
CA LEU A 154 -17.43 -2.09 23.22
C LEU A 154 -16.00 -2.56 23.02
N LYS A 155 -15.50 -3.46 23.88
CA LYS A 155 -14.12 -3.97 23.78
C LYS A 155 -13.83 -4.55 22.40
N ASP A 156 -14.71 -5.43 21.91
CA ASP A 156 -14.49 -6.14 20.65
C ASP A 156 -14.57 -5.19 19.44
N LEU A 157 -15.47 -4.20 19.46
CA LEU A 157 -15.50 -3.11 18.47
C LEU A 157 -14.25 -2.21 18.57
N THR A 158 -13.81 -1.84 19.77
CA THR A 158 -12.61 -1.00 19.95
C THR A 158 -11.33 -1.72 19.54
N ASP A 159 -11.23 -3.03 19.75
CA ASP A 159 -10.09 -3.81 19.27
C ASP A 159 -10.10 -3.84 17.74
N ALA A 160 -11.23 -4.14 17.08
CA ALA A 160 -11.31 -4.17 15.63
C ALA A 160 -10.97 -2.79 14.99
N LEU A 161 -11.47 -1.71 15.58
CA LEU A 161 -11.18 -0.33 15.17
C LEU A 161 -9.74 0.12 15.47
N ALA A 162 -9.11 -0.36 16.55
CA ALA A 162 -7.74 0.01 16.92
C ALA A 162 -6.67 -0.85 16.24
N PHE A 163 -6.99 -2.11 15.90
CA PHE A 163 -6.11 -3.00 15.13
C PHE A 163 -6.16 -2.75 13.62
N THR A 164 -7.10 -1.93 13.10
CA THR A 164 -7.02 -1.53 11.70
C THR A 164 -5.88 -0.52 11.51
N PRO A 165 -4.81 -0.85 10.75
CA PRO A 165 -3.87 0.17 10.30
C PRO A 165 -4.64 1.14 9.38
N SER A 166 -4.85 2.34 9.90
CA SER A 166 -5.81 3.31 9.38
C SER A 166 -5.14 4.17 8.30
N HIS A 167 -5.31 3.79 7.04
CA HIS A 167 -4.65 4.46 5.91
C HIS A 167 -5.56 5.49 5.22
N PRO A 168 -5.01 6.64 4.79
CA PRO A 168 -5.70 7.59 3.93
C PRO A 168 -6.27 6.95 2.65
N VAL A 169 -7.60 6.84 2.56
CA VAL A 169 -8.32 6.35 1.39
C VAL A 169 -8.75 7.53 0.51
N THR A 170 -8.38 7.51 -0.76
CA THR A 170 -8.87 8.45 -1.77
C THR A 170 -9.99 7.79 -2.57
N PHE A 171 -11.18 8.39 -2.58
CA PHE A 171 -12.28 7.92 -3.44
C PHE A 171 -12.19 8.52 -4.84
N TYR A 172 -12.34 7.67 -5.86
CA TYR A 172 -12.46 8.11 -7.26
C TYR A 172 -13.90 8.49 -7.66
N ASN A 173 -14.84 8.45 -6.72
CA ASN A 173 -16.29 8.55 -6.97
C ASN A 173 -17.03 9.01 -5.70
N ASP A 174 -17.80 10.09 -5.80
CA ASP A 174 -18.57 10.64 -4.68
C ASP A 174 -19.61 9.65 -4.12
N ALA A 175 -20.12 8.73 -4.95
CA ALA A 175 -21.10 7.74 -4.51
C ALA A 175 -20.54 6.65 -3.57
N ASP A 176 -19.23 6.64 -3.32
CA ASP A 176 -18.55 5.72 -2.41
C ASP A 176 -18.14 6.38 -1.07
N SER A 177 -18.19 7.72 -1.00
CA SER A 177 -18.04 8.51 0.24
C SER A 177 -19.36 8.70 1.02
N TYR A 178 -20.45 8.05 0.60
CA TYR A 178 -21.74 8.10 1.29
C TYR A 178 -21.66 7.45 2.68
N VAL A 179 -22.02 8.20 3.73
CA VAL A 179 -22.02 7.73 5.13
C VAL A 179 -23.10 6.66 5.34
N GLN A 180 -22.67 5.46 5.71
CA GLN A 180 -23.56 4.37 6.10
C GLN A 180 -23.84 4.38 7.61
N TYR A 181 -22.83 4.65 8.44
CA TYR A 181 -22.94 4.61 9.90
C TYR A 181 -22.32 5.84 10.53
N VAL A 182 -22.98 6.39 11.55
CA VAL A 182 -22.42 7.42 12.43
C VAL A 182 -22.16 6.80 13.80
N LEU A 183 -20.94 6.93 14.29
CA LEU A 183 -20.46 6.42 15.57
C LEU A 183 -20.24 7.62 16.49
N ASN A 184 -21.04 7.72 17.54
CA ASN A 184 -20.88 8.72 18.59
C ASN A 184 -20.15 8.06 19.78
N ILE A 185 -18.89 8.43 19.99
CA ILE A 185 -18.06 7.92 21.07
C ILE A 185 -18.30 8.80 22.30
N GLN A 186 -18.58 8.16 23.44
CA GLN A 186 -18.62 8.81 24.75
C GLN A 186 -17.37 8.37 25.54
N TYR A 187 -16.61 9.32 26.06
CA TYR A 187 -15.37 9.05 26.80
C TYR A 187 -15.58 9.12 28.32
N LYS A 188 -14.72 8.43 29.06
CA LYS A 188 -14.77 8.32 30.54
C LYS A 188 -14.53 9.64 31.29
N ASP A 189 -14.11 10.70 30.61
CA ASP A 189 -14.00 12.06 31.15
C ASP A 189 -15.24 12.94 30.87
N GLY A 190 -16.26 12.39 30.21
CA GLY A 190 -17.48 13.10 29.82
C GLY A 190 -17.37 13.89 28.50
N SER A 191 -16.27 13.76 27.76
CA SER A 191 -16.15 14.28 26.40
C SER A 191 -16.74 13.31 25.36
N SER A 192 -16.95 13.80 24.13
CA SER A 192 -17.45 12.97 23.02
C SER A 192 -16.81 13.35 21.68
N GLU A 193 -16.71 12.38 20.77
CA GLU A 193 -16.22 12.55 19.40
C GLU A 193 -17.13 11.78 18.43
N GLU A 194 -17.34 12.30 17.23
CA GLU A 194 -18.17 11.67 16.20
C GLU A 194 -17.30 11.18 15.03
N LEU A 195 -17.55 9.95 14.59
CA LEU A 195 -16.94 9.33 13.41
C LEU A 195 -18.03 8.93 12.42
N SER A 196 -17.71 8.91 11.13
CA SER A 196 -18.63 8.43 10.08
C SER A 196 -17.97 7.32 9.26
N ILE A 197 -18.57 6.14 9.19
CA ILE A 197 -18.17 5.06 8.28
C ILE A 197 -18.89 5.24 6.95
N VAL A 198 -18.13 5.26 5.85
CA VAL A 198 -18.66 5.39 4.49
C VAL A 198 -18.66 4.06 3.71
N LYS A 199 -19.45 4.03 2.64
CA LYS A 199 -19.85 2.86 1.85
C LYS A 199 -18.72 1.99 1.30
N CYS A 200 -17.58 2.57 0.91
CA CYS A 200 -16.33 1.82 0.76
C CYS A 200 -15.59 1.91 2.10
N PRO A 201 -15.54 0.84 2.91
CA PRO A 201 -15.41 0.90 4.37
C PRO A 201 -14.19 1.70 4.85
N ALA A 202 -14.45 2.98 5.14
CA ALA A 202 -13.50 3.94 5.66
C ALA A 202 -14.16 4.84 6.71
N ILE A 203 -13.46 5.16 7.78
CA ILE A 203 -13.88 6.16 8.77
C ILE A 203 -13.40 7.54 8.31
N LEU A 204 -14.32 8.49 8.21
CA LEU A 204 -13.97 9.91 8.20
C LEU A 204 -13.53 10.34 9.60
N TYR A 205 -12.23 10.61 9.76
CA TYR A 205 -11.62 11.15 10.98
C TYR A 205 -10.84 12.41 10.64
N LYS A 206 -11.15 13.54 11.30
CA LYS A 206 -10.39 14.81 11.19
C LYS A 206 -10.10 15.22 9.73
N ASN A 207 -11.12 15.10 8.88
CA ASN A 207 -11.10 15.37 7.43
C ASN A 207 -10.22 14.42 6.58
N GLN A 208 -9.91 13.22 7.07
CA GLN A 208 -9.25 12.15 6.34
C GLN A 208 -10.10 10.87 6.39
N TYR A 209 -10.18 10.12 5.29
CA TYR A 209 -10.83 8.81 5.29
C TYR A 209 -9.81 7.72 5.61
N LEU A 210 -10.12 6.83 6.55
CA LEU A 210 -9.23 5.83 7.11
C LEU A 210 -9.82 4.43 6.90
N SER A 211 -9.12 3.53 6.20
CA SER A 211 -9.62 2.16 5.97
C SER A 211 -10.04 1.46 7.27
N VAL A 212 -11.20 0.80 7.29
CA VAL A 212 -11.75 0.05 8.44
C VAL A 212 -11.59 -1.46 8.23
N ASP A 213 -11.31 -2.22 9.30
CA ASP A 213 -11.37 -3.67 9.26
C ASP A 213 -12.80 -4.15 8.94
N LEU A 214 -12.92 -5.13 8.05
CA LEU A 214 -14.20 -5.74 7.71
C LEU A 214 -14.89 -6.34 8.95
N TYR A 215 -14.12 -6.83 9.92
CA TYR A 215 -14.65 -7.34 11.18
C TYR A 215 -15.34 -6.27 12.05
N ALA A 216 -14.83 -5.02 12.05
CA ALA A 216 -15.51 -3.92 12.73
C ALA A 216 -16.85 -3.55 12.03
N LEU A 217 -16.91 -3.71 10.71
CA LEU A 217 -18.14 -3.53 9.94
C LEU A 217 -19.16 -4.67 10.20
N GLU A 218 -18.71 -5.92 10.29
CA GLU A 218 -19.54 -7.08 10.64
C GLU A 218 -20.18 -6.91 12.03
N LEU A 219 -19.40 -6.54 13.05
CA LEU A 219 -19.91 -6.24 14.40
C LEU A 219 -20.97 -5.14 14.42
N ILE A 220 -20.87 -4.15 13.53
CA ILE A 220 -21.88 -3.08 13.39
C ILE A 220 -23.14 -3.61 12.68
N GLN A 221 -22.96 -4.40 11.62
CA GLN A 221 -24.07 -4.96 10.83
C GLN A 221 -24.92 -5.96 11.61
N GLU A 222 -24.35 -6.72 12.56
CA GLU A 222 -25.11 -7.61 13.44
C GLU A 222 -26.11 -6.83 14.33
N GLU A 223 -25.77 -5.63 14.79
CA GLU A 223 -26.59 -4.84 15.71
C GLU A 223 -27.58 -3.89 15.01
N VAL A 224 -27.12 -3.11 14.01
CA VAL A 224 -27.95 -2.11 13.30
C VAL A 224 -28.35 -2.51 11.87
N GLY A 225 -27.85 -3.63 11.35
CA GLY A 225 -28.09 -4.07 9.98
C GLY A 225 -27.38 -3.21 8.92
N ASN A 226 -27.49 -3.66 7.67
CA ASN A 226 -27.05 -2.95 6.46
C ASN A 226 -27.93 -1.71 6.18
#